data_AF-A0A957LM24-F1
#
_entry.id   AF-A0A957LM24-F1
#
_cell.length_a   1.000
_cell.length_b   1.000
_cell.length_c   1.000
_cell.angle_alpha   90.00
_cell.angle_beta   90.00
_cell.angle_gamma   90.00
#
_symmetry.space_group_name_H-M   'P 1'
#
loop_
_entity.id
_entity.type
_entity.pdbx_description
1 polymer ?
#
loop_
_entity_poly.entity_id
_entity_poly.type
_entity_poly.pdbx_seq_one_letter_code
_entity_poly.pdbx_strand_id
1 'polypeptide(L)'
;MIETTVSQPDAATLAEFDWLMSLALDELLDDEDRARFDVLLAEYPSLAGEWAAWQFIDGELDMTPAVAPSSGFVGRFETHLAHYEQERQRRVVLLTTALAVVAGAIVFAGTAGMGAFVFLTQGQWIGEQMRALTLAYTSMNLWLDSVVATAAAMANTPQAQAVGFGYTVAIIAMLAGWIYLLRRSARLDGAPASMQTE
;
A
#
# COMPACT_ATOMS: atom_id res chain seq x y z
N MET A 1 -70.28 8.74 -47.66
CA MET A 1 -69.28 7.66 -47.80
C MET A 1 -68.00 8.25 -47.27
N ILE A 2 -67.72 8.03 -45.97
CA ILE A 2 -66.57 8.63 -45.29
C ILE A 2 -65.44 7.63 -45.43
N GLU A 3 -64.44 7.94 -46.25
CA GLU A 3 -63.16 7.25 -46.22
C GLU A 3 -62.53 7.51 -44.86
N THR A 4 -62.69 6.56 -43.93
CA THR A 4 -61.80 6.46 -42.78
C THR A 4 -60.41 6.16 -43.32
N THR A 5 -59.62 7.21 -43.53
CA THR A 5 -58.17 7.10 -43.72
C THR A 5 -57.62 6.45 -42.47
N VAL A 6 -57.42 5.14 -42.51
CA VAL A 6 -56.67 4.42 -41.48
C VAL A 6 -55.25 4.94 -41.56
N SER A 7 -54.87 5.82 -40.64
CA SER A 7 -53.49 6.28 -40.50
C SER A 7 -52.61 5.06 -40.29
N GLN A 8 -51.75 4.77 -41.26
CA GLN A 8 -50.76 3.71 -41.07
C GLN A 8 -49.61 4.27 -40.22
N PRO A 9 -49.13 3.51 -39.22
CA PRO A 9 -47.97 3.90 -38.44
C PRO A 9 -46.73 3.92 -39.36
N ASP A 10 -45.81 4.84 -39.09
CA ASP A 10 -44.51 4.85 -39.77
C ASP A 10 -43.58 3.76 -39.22
N ALA A 11 -42.44 3.56 -39.88
CA ALA A 11 -41.51 2.50 -39.49
C ALA A 11 -40.90 2.70 -38.09
N ALA A 12 -40.76 3.95 -37.64
CA ALA A 12 -40.22 4.25 -36.31
C ALA A 12 -41.23 3.87 -35.21
N THR A 13 -42.51 4.21 -35.42
CA THR A 13 -43.62 3.88 -34.51
C THR A 13 -43.82 2.37 -34.40
N LEU A 14 -43.71 1.64 -35.51
CA LEU A 14 -43.76 0.17 -35.49
C LEU A 14 -42.62 -0.44 -34.66
N ALA A 15 -41.39 0.05 -34.81
CA ALA A 15 -40.25 -0.45 -34.04
C ALA A 15 -40.37 -0.12 -32.54
N GLU A 16 -40.90 1.05 -32.20
CA GLU A 16 -41.17 1.41 -30.80
C GLU A 16 -42.28 0.53 -30.22
N PHE A 17 -43.36 0.30 -30.97
CA PHE A 17 -44.44 -0.59 -30.56
C PHE A 17 -43.95 -2.03 -30.34
N ASP A 18 -43.16 -2.59 -31.26
CA ASP A 18 -42.59 -3.94 -31.12
C ASP A 18 -41.74 -4.07 -29.85
N TRP A 19 -40.96 -3.04 -29.54
CA TRP A 19 -40.13 -3.01 -28.35
C TRP A 19 -40.98 -2.94 -27.07
N LEU A 20 -41.97 -2.05 -27.01
CA LEU A 20 -42.90 -1.93 -25.88
C LEU A 20 -43.74 -3.21 -25.70
N MET A 21 -44.16 -3.83 -26.81
CA MET A 21 -44.89 -5.10 -26.80
C MET A 21 -44.05 -6.22 -26.19
N SER A 22 -42.76 -6.34 -26.56
CA SER A 22 -41.86 -7.32 -25.94
C SER A 22 -41.74 -7.10 -24.43
N LEU A 23 -41.61 -5.85 -23.99
CA LEU A 23 -41.55 -5.53 -22.55
C LEU A 23 -42.88 -5.81 -21.83
N ALA A 24 -44.01 -5.60 -22.51
CA ALA A 24 -45.32 -5.88 -21.97
C ALA A 24 -45.54 -7.39 -21.77
N LEU A 25 -45.09 -8.23 -22.71
CA LEU A 25 -45.14 -9.69 -22.60
C LEU A 25 -44.26 -10.21 -21.45
N ASP A 26 -43.09 -9.61 -21.23
CA ASP A 26 -42.18 -9.99 -20.14
C ASP A 26 -42.58 -9.40 -18.75
N GLU A 27 -43.71 -8.71 -18.65
CA GLU A 27 -44.14 -7.97 -17.45
C GLU A 27 -43.14 -6.89 -16.96
N LEU A 28 -42.29 -6.37 -17.86
CA LEU A 28 -41.22 -5.41 -17.56
C LEU A 28 -41.56 -3.96 -17.93
N LEU A 29 -42.80 -3.70 -18.34
CA LEU A 29 -43.26 -2.37 -18.71
C LEU A 29 -43.41 -1.46 -17.47
N ASP A 30 -42.73 -0.31 -17.47
CA ASP A 30 -42.91 0.70 -16.44
C ASP A 30 -44.20 1.53 -16.66
N ASP A 31 -44.55 2.40 -15.72
CA ASP A 31 -45.80 3.16 -15.77
C ASP A 31 -45.82 4.22 -16.89
N GLU A 32 -44.65 4.75 -17.27
CA GLU A 32 -44.52 5.74 -18.34
C GLU A 32 -44.64 5.10 -19.73
N ASP A 33 -43.92 3.98 -19.92
CA ASP A 33 -43.98 3.14 -21.10
C ASP A 33 -45.37 2.55 -21.30
N ARG A 34 -46.08 2.19 -20.22
CA ARG A 34 -47.47 1.71 -20.29
C ARG A 34 -48.42 2.78 -20.82
N ALA A 35 -48.35 4.00 -20.30
CA ALA A 35 -49.18 5.09 -20.79
C ALA A 35 -48.92 5.38 -22.28
N ARG A 36 -47.65 5.28 -22.70
CA ARG A 36 -47.24 5.49 -24.09
C ARG A 36 -47.68 4.34 -25.02
N PHE A 37 -47.60 3.10 -24.55
CA PHE A 37 -48.12 1.94 -25.25
C PHE A 37 -49.64 2.02 -25.46
N ASP A 38 -50.39 2.42 -24.43
CA ASP A 38 -51.84 2.62 -24.51
C ASP A 38 -52.22 3.73 -25.51
N VAL A 39 -51.42 4.81 -25.58
CA VAL A 39 -51.61 5.87 -26.57
C VAL A 39 -51.42 5.32 -27.99
N LEU A 40 -50.37 4.53 -28.24
CA LEU A 40 -50.13 3.92 -29.56
C LEU A 40 -51.25 2.95 -29.97
N LEU A 41 -51.78 2.16 -29.03
CA LEU A 41 -52.93 1.29 -29.27
C LEU A 41 -54.22 2.06 -29.56
N ALA A 42 -54.42 3.21 -28.90
CA ALA A 42 -55.58 4.08 -29.14
C ALA A 42 -55.48 4.81 -30.48
N GLU A 43 -54.28 5.21 -30.89
CA GLU A 43 -54.02 5.97 -32.12
C GLU A 43 -54.02 5.07 -33.37
N TYR A 44 -53.53 3.83 -33.25
CA TYR A 44 -53.42 2.88 -34.36
C TYR A 44 -54.17 1.56 -34.07
N PRO A 45 -55.47 1.47 -34.43
CA PRO A 45 -56.29 0.27 -34.20
C PRO A 45 -55.75 -1.01 -34.87
N SER A 46 -54.91 -0.88 -35.90
CA SER A 46 -54.25 -2.03 -36.54
C SER A 46 -53.27 -2.73 -35.59
N LEU A 47 -52.59 -2.00 -34.70
CA LEU A 47 -51.64 -2.55 -33.73
C LEU A 47 -52.36 -3.32 -32.62
N ALA A 48 -53.58 -2.93 -32.28
CA ALA A 48 -54.40 -3.65 -31.30
C ALA A 48 -54.73 -5.09 -31.75
N GLY A 49 -54.90 -5.31 -33.06
CA GLY A 49 -55.11 -6.65 -33.61
C GLY A 49 -53.88 -7.55 -33.47
N GLU A 50 -52.69 -6.99 -33.70
CA GLU A 50 -51.42 -7.68 -33.50
C GLU A 50 -51.16 -7.97 -32.03
N TRP A 51 -51.39 -7.00 -31.15
CA TRP A 51 -51.28 -7.18 -29.70
C TRP A 51 -52.17 -8.31 -29.18
N ALA A 52 -53.43 -8.37 -29.61
CA ALA A 52 -54.35 -9.41 -29.21
C ALA A 52 -53.90 -10.81 -29.70
N ALA A 53 -53.28 -10.91 -30.87
CA ALA A 53 -52.72 -12.16 -31.36
C ALA A 53 -51.54 -12.64 -30.50
N TRP A 54 -50.66 -11.72 -30.09
CA TRP A 54 -49.55 -12.04 -29.20
C TRP A 54 -49.99 -12.44 -27.79
N GLN A 55 -50.96 -11.73 -27.21
CA GLN A 55 -51.55 -12.11 -25.93
C GLN A 55 -52.20 -13.50 -25.96
N PHE A 56 -52.81 -13.87 -27.09
CA PHE A 56 -53.38 -15.20 -27.26
C PHE A 56 -52.30 -16.28 -27.24
N ILE A 57 -51.19 -16.07 -27.96
CA ILE A 57 -50.05 -17.01 -28.00
C ILE A 57 -49.42 -17.13 -26.61
N ASP A 58 -49.19 -16.01 -25.93
CA ASP A 58 -48.62 -15.97 -24.58
C ASP A 58 -49.47 -16.76 -23.58
N GLY A 59 -50.80 -16.57 -23.60
CA GLY A 59 -51.72 -17.36 -22.78
C GLY A 59 -51.71 -18.86 -23.11
N GLU A 60 -51.53 -19.24 -24.38
CA GLU A 60 -51.42 -20.65 -24.77
C GLU A 60 -50.08 -21.28 -24.32
N LEU A 61 -49.01 -20.49 -24.30
CA LEU A 61 -47.71 -20.90 -23.77
C LEU A 61 -47.73 -21.05 -22.25
N ASP A 62 -48.42 -20.16 -21.52
CA ASP A 62 -48.55 -20.25 -20.06
C ASP A 62 -49.33 -21.50 -19.62
N MET A 63 -50.28 -21.96 -20.44
CA MET A 63 -50.98 -23.23 -20.23
C MET A 63 -50.13 -24.47 -20.54
N THR A 64 -48.95 -24.31 -21.15
CA THR A 64 -48.05 -25.43 -21.45
C THR A 64 -47.37 -25.89 -20.16
N PRO A 65 -47.58 -27.14 -19.70
CA PRO A 65 -47.00 -27.60 -18.45
C PRO A 65 -45.47 -27.54 -18.52
N ALA A 66 -44.85 -26.84 -17.57
CA ALA A 66 -43.40 -26.76 -17.45
C ALA A 66 -42.79 -28.15 -17.50
N VAL A 67 -41.92 -28.39 -18.49
CA VAL A 67 -41.25 -29.68 -18.66
C VAL A 67 -40.30 -29.87 -17.48
N ALA A 68 -40.69 -30.70 -16.53
CA ALA A 68 -39.84 -31.02 -15.40
C ALA A 68 -38.56 -31.73 -15.91
N PRO A 69 -37.37 -31.32 -15.44
CA PRO A 69 -36.14 -31.99 -15.84
C PRO A 69 -36.17 -33.44 -15.37
N SER A 70 -35.50 -34.33 -16.12
CA SER A 70 -35.35 -35.74 -15.75
C SER A 70 -34.85 -35.91 -14.31
N SER A 71 -35.33 -36.95 -13.62
CA SER A 71 -34.84 -37.31 -12.29
C SER A 71 -33.31 -37.39 -12.28
N GLY A 72 -32.68 -36.74 -11.29
CA GLY A 72 -31.21 -36.68 -11.17
C GLY A 72 -30.53 -35.55 -11.93
N PHE A 73 -31.28 -34.65 -12.59
CA PHE A 73 -30.72 -33.42 -13.17
C PHE A 73 -29.96 -32.58 -12.15
N VAL A 74 -30.55 -32.36 -10.96
CA VAL A 74 -29.94 -31.55 -9.88
C VAL A 74 -28.56 -32.10 -9.50
N GLY A 75 -28.43 -33.40 -9.26
CA GLY A 75 -27.14 -34.00 -8.92
C GLY A 75 -26.09 -33.89 -10.04
N ARG A 76 -26.50 -34.06 -11.31
CA ARG A 76 -25.59 -33.86 -12.45
C ARG A 76 -25.18 -32.39 -12.60
N PHE A 77 -26.11 -31.47 -12.40
CA PHE A 77 -25.87 -30.04 -12.46
C PHE A 77 -24.91 -29.59 -11.37
N GLU A 78 -25.14 -30.00 -10.11
CA GLU A 78 -24.25 -29.71 -8.99
C GLU A 78 -22.84 -30.26 -9.21
N THR A 79 -22.72 -31.47 -9.75
CA THR A 79 -21.41 -32.07 -10.08
C THR A 79 -20.66 -31.27 -11.13
N HIS A 80 -21.35 -30.82 -12.19
CA HIS A 80 -20.74 -29.99 -13.23
C HIS A 80 -20.39 -28.60 -12.68
N LEU A 81 -21.27 -28.01 -11.88
CA LEU A 81 -21.04 -26.70 -11.27
C LEU A 81 -19.82 -26.73 -10.34
N ALA A 82 -19.67 -27.76 -9.51
CA ALA A 82 -18.50 -27.94 -8.66
C ALA A 82 -17.19 -28.02 -9.47
N HIS A 83 -17.22 -28.72 -10.61
CA HIS A 83 -16.06 -28.78 -11.52
C HIS A 83 -15.69 -27.41 -12.11
N TYR A 84 -16.68 -26.65 -12.57
CA TYR A 84 -16.44 -25.31 -13.11
C TYR A 84 -15.94 -24.33 -12.05
N GLU A 85 -16.51 -24.37 -10.84
CA GLU A 85 -16.10 -23.52 -9.73
C GLU A 85 -14.64 -23.82 -9.31
N GLN A 86 -14.27 -25.11 -9.28
CA GLN A 86 -12.92 -25.54 -8.91
C GLN A 86 -11.87 -25.13 -9.93
N GLU A 87 -12.16 -25.21 -11.23
CA GLU A 87 -11.26 -24.71 -12.28
C GLU A 87 -11.07 -23.20 -12.20
N ARG A 88 -12.15 -22.45 -11.95
CA ARG A 88 -12.10 -20.99 -11.81
C ARG A 88 -11.30 -20.58 -10.58
N GLN A 89 -11.54 -21.20 -9.43
CA GLN A 89 -10.77 -20.95 -8.21
C GLN A 89 -9.29 -21.28 -8.41
N ARG A 90 -8.97 -22.41 -9.05
CA ARG A 90 -7.57 -22.79 -9.31
C ARG A 90 -6.84 -21.76 -10.17
N ARG A 91 -7.49 -21.22 -11.22
CA ARG A 91 -6.90 -20.16 -12.05
C ARG A 91 -6.66 -18.88 -11.25
N VAL A 92 -7.63 -18.46 -10.44
CA VAL A 92 -7.49 -17.25 -9.60
C VAL A 92 -6.38 -17.42 -8.57
N VAL A 93 -6.30 -18.57 -7.89
CA VAL A 93 -5.23 -18.87 -6.93
C VAL A 93 -3.86 -18.90 -7.61
N LEU A 94 -3.73 -19.51 -8.78
CA LEU A 94 -2.47 -19.53 -9.51
C LEU A 94 -2.04 -18.14 -9.96
N LEU A 95 -2.95 -17.32 -10.49
CA LEU A 95 -2.64 -15.96 -10.93
C LEU A 95 -2.27 -15.04 -9.76
N THR A 96 -3.00 -15.12 -8.65
CA THR A 96 -2.71 -14.32 -7.44
C THR A 96 -1.40 -14.75 -6.79
N THR A 97 -1.12 -16.05 -6.74
CA THR A 97 0.16 -16.58 -6.24
C THR A 97 1.31 -16.16 -7.14
N ALA A 98 1.16 -16.26 -8.47
CA ALA A 98 2.18 -15.83 -9.41
C ALA A 98 2.47 -14.33 -9.29
N LEU A 99 1.42 -13.51 -9.16
CA LEU A 99 1.55 -12.06 -8.94
C LEU A 99 2.28 -11.76 -7.63
N ALA A 100 1.94 -12.47 -6.53
CA ALA A 100 2.60 -12.31 -5.25
C ALA A 100 4.10 -12.67 -5.32
N VAL A 101 4.45 -13.74 -6.02
CA VAL A 101 5.85 -14.15 -6.24
C VAL A 101 6.62 -13.10 -7.05
N VAL A 102 6.03 -12.58 -8.13
CA VAL A 102 6.65 -11.54 -8.95
C VAL A 102 6.84 -10.25 -8.14
N ALA A 103 5.83 -9.82 -7.40
CA ALA A 103 5.92 -8.64 -6.53
C ALA A 103 7.01 -8.83 -5.47
N GLY A 104 7.09 -10.00 -4.83
CA GLY A 104 8.14 -10.34 -3.88
C GLY A 104 9.53 -10.30 -4.51
N ALA A 105 9.68 -10.85 -5.72
CA ALA A 105 10.94 -10.82 -6.46
C ALA A 105 11.39 -9.39 -6.80
N ILE A 106 10.46 -8.52 -7.21
CA ILE A 106 10.75 -7.10 -7.49
C ILE A 106 11.22 -6.38 -6.24
N VAL A 107 10.53 -6.56 -5.10
CA VAL A 107 10.93 -5.94 -3.82
C VAL A 107 12.30 -6.44 -3.40
N PHE A 108 12.55 -7.75 -3.49
CA PHE A 108 13.85 -8.32 -3.15
C PHE A 108 14.97 -7.79 -4.05
N ALA A 109 14.77 -7.81 -5.38
CA ALA A 109 15.74 -7.31 -6.34
C ALA A 109 16.00 -5.81 -6.17
N GLY A 110 14.96 -5.01 -5.91
CA GLY A 110 15.07 -3.59 -5.63
C GLY A 110 15.87 -3.32 -4.35
N THR A 111 15.60 -4.06 -3.28
CA THR A 111 16.31 -3.90 -2.00
C THR A 111 17.77 -4.32 -2.12
N ALA A 112 18.04 -5.47 -2.72
CA ALA A 112 19.40 -5.96 -2.95
C ALA A 112 20.18 -5.03 -3.89
N GLY A 113 19.56 -4.57 -4.97
CA GLY A 113 20.16 -3.64 -5.94
C GLY A 113 20.48 -2.28 -5.31
N MET A 114 19.56 -1.73 -4.50
CA MET A 114 19.78 -0.48 -3.78
C MET A 114 20.89 -0.63 -2.73
N GLY A 115 20.90 -1.74 -1.98
CA GLY A 115 21.97 -2.05 -1.04
C GLY A 115 23.34 -2.14 -1.72
N ALA A 116 23.43 -2.86 -2.85
CA ALA A 116 24.65 -2.94 -3.65
C ALA A 116 25.06 -1.56 -4.19
N PHE A 117 24.12 -0.75 -4.69
CA PHE A 117 24.40 0.59 -5.19
C PHE A 117 24.97 1.50 -4.11
N VAL A 118 24.36 1.54 -2.92
CA VAL A 118 24.86 2.32 -1.78
C VAL A 118 26.26 1.86 -1.39
N PHE A 119 26.47 0.55 -1.30
CA PHE A 119 27.77 -0.02 -0.94
C PHE A 119 28.87 0.36 -1.94
N LEU A 120 28.58 0.27 -3.25
CA LEU A 120 29.53 0.57 -4.30
C LEU A 120 29.81 2.07 -4.45
N THR A 121 28.80 2.92 -4.25
CA THR A 121 28.96 4.38 -4.37
C THR A 121 29.60 5.02 -3.14
N GLN A 122 29.40 4.45 -1.95
CA GLN A 122 30.02 4.93 -0.70
C GLN A 122 31.43 4.39 -0.45
N GLY A 123 32.04 3.69 -1.40
CA GLY A 123 33.41 3.17 -1.27
C GLY A 123 34.46 4.24 -0.96
N GLN A 124 34.25 5.48 -1.43
CA GLN A 124 35.11 6.62 -1.08
C GLN A 124 35.01 7.00 0.40
N TRP A 125 33.80 6.98 0.99
CA TRP A 125 33.60 7.26 2.41
C TRP A 125 34.28 6.20 3.29
N ILE A 126 34.15 4.92 2.94
CA ILE A 126 34.84 3.83 3.65
C ILE A 126 36.37 3.99 3.53
N GLY A 127 36.87 4.36 2.35
CA GLY A 127 38.28 4.64 2.13
C GLY A 127 38.80 5.82 2.97
N GLU A 128 38.01 6.89 3.08
CA GLU A 128 38.33 8.07 3.90
C GLU A 128 38.42 7.71 5.38
N GLN A 129 37.49 6.89 5.89
CA GLN A 129 37.50 6.42 7.28
C GLN A 129 38.73 5.56 7.58
N MET A 130 39.08 4.63 6.70
CA MET A 130 40.29 3.80 6.86
C MET A 130 41.56 4.64 6.82
N ARG A 131 41.63 5.65 5.95
CA ARG A 131 42.75 6.58 5.89
C ARG A 131 42.84 7.43 7.15
N ALA A 132 41.72 7.95 7.65
CA ALA A 132 41.66 8.72 8.89
C ALA A 132 42.08 7.89 10.11
N LEU A 133 41.61 6.65 10.21
CA LEU A 133 42.01 5.71 11.26
C LEU A 133 43.51 5.39 11.19
N THR A 134 44.04 5.17 9.99
CA THR A 134 45.47 4.89 9.79
C THR A 134 46.33 6.10 10.19
N LEU A 135 45.92 7.30 9.79
CA LEU A 135 46.61 8.55 10.16
C LEU A 135 46.54 8.79 11.67
N ALA A 136 45.37 8.60 12.29
CA ALA A 136 45.19 8.76 13.74
C ALA A 136 46.03 7.74 14.52
N TYR A 137 46.04 6.47 14.09
CA TYR A 137 46.85 5.42 14.69
C TYR A 137 48.34 5.71 14.58
N THR A 138 48.81 6.11 13.41
CA THR A 138 50.22 6.45 13.18
C THR A 138 50.63 7.68 13.97
N SER A 139 49.79 8.70 14.01
CA SER A 139 50.02 9.92 14.79
C SER A 139 50.06 9.64 16.29
N MET A 140 49.17 8.79 16.80
CA MET A 140 49.16 8.37 18.20
C MET A 140 50.44 7.63 18.59
N ASN A 141 50.88 6.69 17.75
CA ASN A 141 52.11 5.93 18.02
C ASN A 141 53.35 6.84 18.00
N LEU A 142 53.46 7.76 17.02
CA LEU A 142 54.55 8.72 16.97
C LEU A 142 54.55 9.66 18.19
N TRP A 143 53.37 10.08 18.64
CA TRP A 143 53.24 10.89 19.84
C TRP A 143 53.66 10.12 21.09
N LEU A 144 53.22 8.87 21.25
CA LEU A 144 53.64 8.01 22.36
C LEU A 144 55.15 7.76 22.36
N ASP A 145 55.74 7.44 21.20
CA ASP A 145 57.19 7.28 21.07
C ASP A 145 57.94 8.56 21.43
N SER A 146 57.42 9.72 21.01
CA SER A 146 58.02 11.01 21.37
C SER A 146 57.96 11.29 22.87
N VAL A 147 56.85 10.94 23.54
CA VAL A 147 56.67 11.10 24.98
C VAL A 147 57.59 10.17 25.74
N VAL A 148 57.69 8.91 25.32
CA VAL A 148 58.58 7.91 25.94
C VAL A 148 60.04 8.30 25.73
N ALA A 149 60.42 8.70 24.52
CA ALA A 149 61.77 9.16 24.22
C ALA A 149 62.14 10.42 25.03
N THR A 150 61.21 11.36 25.17
CA THR A 150 61.41 12.56 25.99
C THR A 150 61.50 12.20 27.47
N ALA A 151 60.65 11.31 27.98
CA ALA A 151 60.70 10.83 29.36
C ALA A 151 62.02 10.09 29.65
N ALA A 152 62.49 9.25 28.73
CA ALA A 152 63.78 8.58 28.82
C ALA A 152 64.93 9.58 28.76
N ALA A 153 64.86 10.61 27.91
CA ALA A 153 65.86 11.67 27.85
C ALA A 153 65.92 12.44 29.17
N MET A 154 64.77 12.83 29.73
CA MET A 154 64.69 13.50 31.04
C MET A 154 65.23 12.61 32.17
N ALA A 155 64.91 11.31 32.15
CA ALA A 155 65.43 10.36 33.15
C ALA A 155 66.96 10.24 33.10
N ASN A 156 67.56 10.37 31.92
CA ASN A 156 69.00 10.26 31.73
C ASN A 156 69.77 11.59 31.88
N THR A 157 69.09 12.74 31.97
CA THR A 157 69.75 14.05 32.18
C THR A 157 69.42 14.64 33.56
N PRO A 158 70.42 14.80 34.47
CA PRO A 158 70.17 15.25 35.85
C PRO A 158 69.57 16.67 35.94
N GLN A 159 69.86 17.56 34.98
CA GLN A 159 69.24 18.89 34.92
C GLN A 159 67.76 18.85 34.50
N ALA A 160 67.37 17.89 33.67
CA ALA A 160 65.99 17.74 33.19
C ALA A 160 65.08 17.09 34.24
N GLN A 161 65.62 16.24 35.12
CA GLN A 161 64.89 15.67 36.25
C GLN A 161 64.35 16.76 37.19
N ALA A 162 65.16 17.78 37.50
CA ALA A 162 64.75 18.90 38.36
C ALA A 162 63.58 19.71 37.77
N VAL A 163 63.64 19.97 36.45
CA VAL A 163 62.55 20.65 35.72
C VAL A 163 61.31 19.76 35.65
N GLY A 164 61.48 18.45 35.40
CA GLY A 164 60.42 17.46 35.37
C GLY A 164 59.65 17.39 36.69
N PHE A 165 60.36 17.28 37.83
CA PHE A 165 59.74 17.33 39.16
C PHE A 165 58.99 18.63 39.41
N GLY A 166 59.55 19.78 39.00
CA GLY A 166 58.88 21.08 39.09
C GLY A 166 57.55 21.09 38.32
N TYR A 167 57.53 20.52 37.12
CA TYR A 167 56.33 20.44 36.30
C TYR A 167 55.27 19.49 36.89
N THR A 168 55.69 18.33 37.41
CA THR A 168 54.77 17.39 38.08
C THR A 168 54.13 18.01 39.32
N VAL A 169 54.90 18.72 40.14
CA VAL A 169 54.38 19.44 41.32
C VAL A 169 53.39 20.53 40.91
N ALA A 170 53.68 21.29 39.85
CA ALA A 170 52.79 22.31 39.33
C ALA A 170 51.45 21.74 38.84
N ILE A 171 51.48 20.62 38.10
CA ILE A 171 50.26 19.91 37.65
C ILE A 171 49.44 19.43 38.84
N ILE A 172 50.08 18.82 39.84
CA ILE A 172 49.39 18.33 41.05
C ILE A 172 48.73 19.50 41.80
N ALA A 173 49.43 20.62 41.96
CA ALA A 173 48.88 21.80 42.62
C ALA A 173 47.69 22.39 41.84
N MET A 174 47.79 22.44 40.51
CA MET A 174 46.73 22.94 39.64
C MET A 174 45.49 22.04 39.66
N LEU A 175 45.66 20.71 39.59
CA LEU A 175 44.56 19.74 39.71
C LEU A 175 43.93 19.77 41.10
N ALA A 176 44.73 19.86 42.16
CA ALA A 176 44.23 19.98 43.54
C ALA A 176 43.43 21.28 43.72
N GLY A 177 43.90 22.40 43.17
CA GLY A 177 43.19 23.67 43.15
C GLY A 177 41.87 23.59 42.39
N TRP A 178 41.86 22.93 41.23
CA TRP A 178 40.64 22.72 40.44
C TRP A 178 39.61 21.84 41.17
N ILE A 179 40.05 20.73 41.77
CA ILE A 179 39.19 19.85 42.58
C ILE A 179 38.65 20.59 43.80
N TYR A 180 39.47 21.42 44.45
CA TYR A 180 39.04 22.26 45.57
C TYR A 180 37.96 23.27 45.13
N LEU A 181 38.15 23.94 43.99
CA LEU A 181 37.17 24.88 43.45
C LEU A 181 35.86 24.17 43.06
N LEU A 182 35.92 23.02 42.40
CA LEU A 182 34.74 22.22 42.06
C LEU A 182 33.99 21.71 43.31
N ARG A 183 34.72 21.30 44.35
CA ARG A 183 34.10 20.92 45.63
C ARG A 183 33.49 22.11 46.36
N ARG A 184 34.10 23.29 46.25
CA ARG A 184 33.59 24.53 46.85
C ARG A 184 32.31 25.00 46.15
N SER A 185 32.27 25.00 44.82
CA SER A 185 31.07 25.37 44.07
C SER A 185 29.93 24.40 44.36
N ALA A 186 30.20 23.09 44.35
CA ALA A 186 29.18 22.07 44.69
C ALA A 186 28.65 22.17 46.14
N ARG A 187 29.42 22.73 47.08
CA ARG A 187 28.95 22.97 48.47
C ARG A 187 28.17 24.27 48.62
N LEU A 188 28.42 25.27 47.79
CA LEU A 188 27.69 26.54 47.79
C LEU A 188 26.30 26.38 47.17
N ASP A 189 26.16 25.53 46.15
CA ASP A 189 24.87 25.17 45.54
C ASP A 189 24.03 24.21 46.42
N GLY A 190 24.65 23.61 47.45
CA GLY A 190 24.02 22.68 48.38
C GLY A 190 23.57 23.29 49.72
N ALA A 191 23.56 24.63 49.87
CA ALA A 191 22.97 25.29 51.03
C ALA A 191 21.43 25.33 50.84
N PRO A 192 20.64 24.52 51.58
CA PRO A 192 19.19 24.54 51.44
C PRO A 192 18.64 25.90 51.89
N ALA A 193 17.84 26.51 51.02
CA ALA A 193 16.86 27.52 51.39
C ALA A 193 15.85 26.91 52.36
N SER A 194 16.18 26.91 53.66
CA SER A 194 15.25 26.56 54.73
C SER A 194 15.49 27.50 55.92
N MET A 195 14.84 28.66 55.87
CA MET A 195 14.09 29.26 56.98
C MET A 195 13.54 30.62 56.52
N GLN A 196 12.41 30.53 55.83
CA GLN A 196 11.35 31.53 55.80
C GLN A 196 10.23 30.92 56.67
N THR A 197 9.73 31.68 57.65
CA THR A 197 8.88 31.38 58.84
C THR A 197 9.71 31.63 60.10
N GLU A 198 9.48 32.64 60.94
CA GLU A 198 8.38 33.61 61.14
C GLU A 198 8.94 35.02 61.38
#